data_AF-A0A1R3KBD4-F1
#
_entry.id   AF-A0A1R3KBD4-F1
#
_cell.length_a   1.000
_cell.length_b   1.000
_cell.length_c   1.000
_cell.angle_alpha   90.00
_cell.angle_beta   90.00
_cell.angle_gamma   90.00
#
_symmetry.space_group_name_H-M   'P 1'
#
loop_
_entity.id
_entity.type
_entity.pdbx_description
1 polymer ?
#
loop_
_entity_poly.entity_id
_entity_poly.type
_entity_poly.pdbx_seq_one_letter_code
_entity_poly.pdbx_strand_id
1 'polypeptide(L)'
;MSWQSPSGDFAFGFLPILSEENRFLLAIYYAKIPERTIVWYANGENPAERDSKVELTNSGHLVLRDPKGDEFWRSQSQNDAQVSHAAMLDTGNFVITSKSSNIWESFKYPTDTILPTQELDVNGRLVSALTETSYKKGKYQLRFNQGSLGLNQIEMFTRKNYNQYFFLGNGSLNRLIFEKSGYLQLQGSNGSLAKLAPENAVPQPELYYYRAKLNFDGVLTFESYPRNGGTWSAWWFRPRDICSRFVVEFTDKLGNGPCGYNSICEPIKGRPNCTCPPGFSFLDDKNPYIGCKQDYVSSEDCNPDGSTNEIDRFEFKSMQFADFPLTDYGILQPANELECKQSCLLDCTCVVAILQDPTLSKDGNGTCWKKKLPLTSGWFNRDAVDRTALFKTLAFSDL
;
A
#
# COMPACT_ATOMS: atom_id res chain seq x y z
N MET A 1 -1.53 23.59 -22.30
CA MET A 1 -1.98 24.71 -21.44
C MET A 1 -2.41 24.14 -20.10
N SER A 2 -2.15 24.83 -18.99
CA SER A 2 -2.58 24.44 -17.64
C SER A 2 -3.32 25.60 -16.97
N TRP A 3 -4.26 25.27 -16.09
CA TRP A 3 -4.91 26.24 -15.20
C TRP A 3 -4.10 26.35 -13.92
N GLN A 4 -3.43 27.49 -13.73
CA GLN A 4 -2.63 27.75 -12.54
C GLN A 4 -3.49 28.36 -11.44
N SER A 5 -3.18 28.04 -10.19
CA SER A 5 -3.72 28.77 -9.05
C SER A 5 -3.15 30.19 -9.00
N PRO A 6 -3.84 31.16 -8.38
CA PRO A 6 -3.35 32.54 -8.26
C PRO A 6 -1.92 32.67 -7.69
N SER A 7 -1.54 31.84 -6.71
CA SER A 7 -0.19 31.80 -6.14
C SER A 7 0.85 31.14 -7.05
N GLY A 8 0.41 30.38 -8.05
CA GLY A 8 1.22 29.52 -8.89
C GLY A 8 1.75 28.27 -8.17
N ASP A 9 1.32 27.99 -6.94
CA ASP A 9 1.77 26.79 -6.20
C ASP A 9 1.20 25.51 -6.82
N PHE A 10 -0.03 25.56 -7.32
CA PHE A 10 -0.71 24.42 -7.96
C PHE A 10 -1.08 24.71 -9.41
N ALA A 11 -1.15 23.65 -10.21
CA ALA A 11 -1.73 23.71 -11.53
C ALA A 11 -2.55 22.46 -11.83
N PHE A 12 -3.56 22.64 -12.69
CA PHE A 12 -4.37 21.58 -13.25
C PHE A 12 -4.16 21.47 -14.77
N GLY A 13 -3.95 20.27 -15.28
CA GLY A 13 -3.81 20.04 -16.71
C GLY A 13 -3.22 18.67 -17.04
N PHE A 14 -2.90 18.46 -18.33
CA PHE A 14 -2.29 17.23 -18.80
C PHE A 14 -0.79 17.16 -18.47
N LEU A 15 -0.36 16.04 -17.91
CA LEU A 15 1.04 15.66 -17.74
C LEU A 15 1.33 14.35 -18.47
N PRO A 16 2.50 14.21 -19.12
CA PRO A 16 2.90 12.94 -19.70
C PRO A 16 3.18 11.90 -18.61
N ILE A 17 2.78 10.65 -18.86
CA ILE A 17 3.18 9.51 -18.02
C ILE A 17 4.57 9.06 -18.47
N LEU A 18 5.58 9.20 -17.60
CA LEU A 18 6.97 8.92 -17.99
C LEU A 18 7.22 7.46 -18.39
N SER A 19 6.44 6.52 -17.87
CA SER A 19 6.53 5.08 -18.17
C SER A 19 5.73 4.66 -19.40
N GLU A 20 4.91 5.53 -19.99
CA GLU A 20 3.99 5.18 -21.07
C GLU A 20 4.09 6.19 -22.23
N GLU A 21 4.53 5.71 -23.39
CA GLU A 21 4.71 6.57 -24.55
C GLU A 21 3.38 7.15 -25.05
N ASN A 22 3.35 8.47 -25.29
CA ASN A 22 2.17 9.19 -25.79
C ASN A 22 0.92 9.06 -24.91
N ARG A 23 1.08 8.76 -23.62
CA ARG A 23 -0.01 8.72 -22.63
C ARG A 23 0.07 9.89 -21.66
N PHE A 24 -1.09 10.42 -21.30
CA PHE A 24 -1.23 11.62 -20.47
C PHE A 24 -2.25 11.45 -19.34
N LEU A 25 -1.95 12.07 -18.21
CA LEU A 25 -2.87 12.20 -17.08
C LEU A 25 -3.38 13.62 -16.98
N LEU A 26 -4.70 13.75 -16.84
CA LEU A 26 -5.29 14.98 -16.34
C LEU A 26 -5.13 14.99 -14.82
N ALA A 27 -4.31 15.91 -14.33
CA ALA A 27 -3.84 15.91 -12.95
C ALA A 27 -3.82 17.30 -12.31
N ILE A 28 -3.83 17.33 -10.97
CA ILE A 28 -3.41 18.48 -10.16
C ILE A 28 -2.03 18.17 -9.60
N TYR A 29 -1.13 19.13 -9.68
CA TYR A 29 0.25 18.98 -9.25
C TYR A 29 0.81 20.29 -8.65
N TYR A 30 1.85 20.16 -7.83
CA TYR A 30 2.63 21.31 -7.37
C TYR A 30 3.45 21.87 -8.55
N ALA A 31 3.11 23.06 -9.01
CA ALA A 31 3.69 23.66 -10.22
C ALA A 31 5.10 24.23 -10.00
N LYS A 32 5.42 24.62 -8.76
CA LYS A 32 6.76 25.11 -8.36
C LYS A 32 7.76 24.01 -8.03
N ILE A 33 7.33 22.74 -7.98
CA ILE A 33 8.23 21.60 -7.79
C ILE A 33 8.65 21.10 -9.18
N PRO A 34 9.97 21.03 -9.50
CA PRO A 34 10.45 20.66 -10.83
C PRO A 34 9.90 19.34 -11.38
N GLU A 35 9.78 18.32 -10.52
CA GLU A 35 9.24 17.00 -10.85
C GLU A 35 7.73 16.99 -11.05
N ARG A 36 7.05 18.13 -10.82
CA ARG A 36 5.58 18.31 -10.92
C ARG A 36 4.84 17.26 -10.11
N THR A 37 5.12 17.24 -8.81
CA THR A 37 4.53 16.27 -7.88
C THR A 37 3.00 16.26 -7.98
N ILE A 38 2.45 15.15 -8.48
CA ILE A 38 1.01 14.93 -8.63
C ILE A 38 0.37 14.66 -7.27
N VAL A 39 -0.79 15.28 -7.04
CA VAL A 39 -1.58 15.19 -5.79
C VAL A 39 -3.02 14.77 -6.03
N TRP A 40 -3.47 14.79 -7.28
CA TRP A 40 -4.79 14.30 -7.70
C TRP A 40 -4.76 13.99 -9.20
N TYR A 41 -5.53 13.01 -9.66
CA TYR A 41 -5.66 12.67 -11.08
C TYR A 41 -7.03 12.07 -11.41
N ALA A 42 -7.48 12.32 -12.63
CA ALA A 42 -8.81 11.90 -13.11
C ALA A 42 -8.82 10.48 -13.69
N ASN A 43 -7.85 10.19 -14.55
CA ASN A 43 -7.91 9.11 -15.54
C ASN A 43 -6.76 8.10 -15.40
N GLY A 44 -6.39 7.77 -14.16
CA GLY A 44 -5.30 6.83 -13.87
C GLY A 44 -5.51 5.40 -14.40
N GLU A 45 -6.77 4.96 -14.51
CA GLU A 45 -7.13 3.65 -15.08
C GLU A 45 -7.07 3.64 -16.62
N ASN A 46 -7.41 4.76 -17.25
CA ASN A 46 -7.46 4.92 -18.70
C ASN A 46 -6.75 6.21 -19.12
N PRO A 47 -5.41 6.20 -19.22
CA PRO A 47 -4.62 7.36 -19.61
C PRO A 47 -5.00 7.90 -21.00
N ALA A 48 -5.02 9.23 -21.10
CA ALA A 48 -5.42 9.94 -22.31
C ALA A 48 -4.37 9.78 -23.40
N GLU A 49 -4.82 9.70 -24.65
CA GLU A 49 -3.94 9.70 -25.83
C GLU A 49 -3.48 11.11 -26.18
N ARG A 50 -2.42 11.22 -26.97
CA ARG A 50 -2.04 12.49 -27.61
C ARG A 50 -3.25 13.11 -28.30
N ASP A 51 -3.41 14.42 -28.17
CA ASP A 51 -4.51 15.22 -28.73
C ASP A 51 -5.90 15.00 -28.09
N SER A 52 -5.98 14.23 -27.00
CA SER A 52 -7.16 14.21 -26.15
C SER A 52 -7.47 15.58 -25.55
N LYS A 53 -8.74 15.84 -25.25
CA LYS A 53 -9.21 17.13 -24.75
C LYS A 53 -9.92 16.98 -23.41
N VAL A 54 -9.76 18.01 -22.58
CA VAL A 54 -10.58 18.22 -21.38
C VAL A 54 -11.48 19.42 -21.63
N GLU A 55 -12.77 19.26 -21.43
CA GLU A 55 -13.79 20.27 -21.71
C GLU A 55 -14.67 20.48 -20.48
N LEU A 56 -14.94 21.74 -20.16
CA LEU A 56 -15.95 22.11 -19.18
C LEU A 56 -17.29 22.27 -19.90
N THR A 57 -18.24 21.42 -19.57
CA THR A 57 -19.60 21.43 -20.15
C THR A 57 -20.48 22.48 -19.49
N ASN A 58 -21.48 22.98 -20.21
CA ASN A 58 -22.43 23.98 -19.69
C ASN A 58 -23.24 23.50 -18.47
N SER A 59 -23.36 22.18 -18.29
CA SER A 59 -24.02 21.55 -17.14
C SER A 59 -23.09 21.23 -15.97
N GLY A 60 -21.82 21.65 -16.03
CA GLY A 60 -20.93 21.62 -14.86
C GLY A 60 -20.14 20.35 -14.67
N HIS A 61 -19.82 19.67 -15.79
CA HIS A 61 -18.91 18.55 -15.78
C HIS A 61 -17.61 18.87 -16.51
N LEU A 62 -16.50 18.43 -15.94
CA LEU A 62 -15.28 18.20 -16.69
C LEU A 62 -15.40 16.86 -17.42
N VAL A 63 -15.20 16.89 -18.72
CA VAL A 63 -15.29 15.71 -19.59
C VAL A 63 -13.96 15.53 -20.31
N LEU A 64 -13.46 14.31 -20.30
CA LEU A 64 -12.31 13.89 -21.10
C LEU A 64 -12.78 13.16 -22.35
N ARG A 65 -12.32 13.64 -23.50
CA ARG A 65 -12.58 13.05 -24.82
C ARG A 65 -11.29 12.64 -25.48
N ASP A 66 -11.32 11.49 -26.13
CA ASP A 66 -10.22 11.02 -26.97
C ASP A 66 -10.13 11.87 -28.28
N PRO A 67 -9.13 11.63 -29.14
CA PRO A 67 -8.98 12.37 -30.39
C PRO A 67 -10.14 12.18 -31.38
N LYS A 68 -10.93 11.11 -31.25
CA LYS A 68 -12.12 10.82 -32.06
C LYS A 68 -13.37 11.53 -31.54
N GLY A 69 -13.31 12.06 -30.31
CA GLY A 69 -14.40 12.74 -29.62
C GLY A 69 -15.16 11.86 -28.63
N ASP A 70 -14.74 10.61 -28.45
CA ASP A 70 -15.40 9.66 -27.54
C ASP A 70 -15.09 10.02 -26.09
N GLU A 71 -16.13 10.10 -25.26
CA GLU A 71 -16.01 10.38 -23.83
C GLU A 71 -15.58 9.13 -23.08
N PHE A 72 -14.46 9.21 -22.36
CA PHE A 72 -13.95 8.09 -21.56
C PHE A 72 -13.84 8.39 -20.06
N TRP A 73 -14.05 9.64 -19.65
CA TRP A 73 -14.15 10.02 -18.24
C TRP A 73 -14.95 11.31 -18.07
N ARG A 74 -15.70 11.41 -16.97
CA ARG A 74 -16.38 12.64 -16.55
C ARG A 74 -16.38 12.82 -15.03
N SER A 75 -16.39 14.08 -14.58
CA SER A 75 -16.58 14.41 -13.17
C SER A 75 -18.02 14.14 -12.72
N GLN A 76 -18.18 13.49 -11.57
CA GLN A 76 -19.49 13.21 -10.97
C GLN A 76 -20.04 14.45 -10.26
N SER A 77 -21.06 15.09 -10.81
CA SER A 77 -21.85 16.12 -10.10
C SER A 77 -23.29 15.64 -9.93
N GLN A 78 -23.94 16.09 -8.86
CA GLN A 78 -25.30 15.64 -8.53
C GLN A 78 -26.40 16.40 -9.29
N ASN A 79 -26.10 17.62 -9.75
CA ASN A 79 -27.06 18.49 -10.41
C ASN A 79 -26.47 19.06 -11.69
N ASP A 80 -27.24 19.03 -12.78
CA ASP A 80 -26.98 19.80 -14.00
C ASP A 80 -27.25 21.28 -13.69
N ALA A 81 -26.27 21.94 -13.09
CA ALA A 81 -26.33 23.35 -12.76
C ALA A 81 -25.66 24.18 -13.86
N GLN A 82 -26.23 25.34 -14.19
CA GLN A 82 -25.61 26.26 -15.13
C GLN A 82 -24.27 26.75 -14.56
N VAL A 83 -23.19 26.41 -15.27
CA VAL A 83 -21.83 26.79 -14.87
C VAL A 83 -21.66 28.30 -14.86
N SER A 84 -21.03 28.79 -13.80
CA SER A 84 -20.54 30.16 -13.68
C SER A 84 -19.06 30.21 -14.10
N HIS A 85 -18.21 29.47 -13.40
CA HIS A 85 -16.79 29.38 -13.71
C HIS A 85 -16.18 28.10 -13.11
N ALA A 86 -14.95 27.79 -13.53
CA ALA A 86 -14.10 26.80 -12.87
C ALA A 86 -12.74 27.42 -12.55
N ALA A 87 -12.13 27.00 -11.45
CA ALA A 87 -10.88 27.58 -10.98
C ALA A 87 -10.00 26.57 -10.24
N MET A 88 -8.69 26.73 -10.43
CA MET A 88 -7.67 26.10 -9.60
C MET A 88 -7.42 27.01 -8.39
N LEU A 89 -7.78 26.59 -7.18
CA LEU A 89 -7.58 27.37 -5.96
C LEU A 89 -6.17 27.17 -5.39
N ASP A 90 -5.70 28.15 -4.61
CA ASP A 90 -4.40 28.07 -3.92
C ASP A 90 -4.32 26.99 -2.83
N THR A 91 -5.47 26.42 -2.46
CA THR A 91 -5.56 25.25 -1.60
C THR A 91 -5.16 23.95 -2.30
N GLY A 92 -5.09 23.94 -3.64
CA GLY A 92 -4.99 22.70 -4.42
C GLY A 92 -6.35 22.08 -4.77
N ASN A 93 -7.47 22.71 -4.40
CA ASN A 93 -8.80 22.28 -4.79
C ASN A 93 -9.17 22.85 -6.16
N PHE A 94 -9.53 21.98 -7.12
CA PHE A 94 -10.11 22.41 -8.38
C PHE A 94 -11.63 22.42 -8.25
N VAL A 95 -12.25 23.58 -8.47
CA VAL A 95 -13.68 23.78 -8.23
C VAL A 95 -14.40 24.16 -9.52
N ILE A 96 -15.61 23.65 -9.66
CA ILE A 96 -16.60 24.07 -10.66
C ILE A 96 -17.78 24.65 -9.89
N THR A 97 -18.19 25.88 -10.21
CA THR A 97 -19.21 26.60 -9.45
C THR A 97 -20.34 27.06 -10.34
N SER A 98 -21.52 27.16 -9.74
CA SER A 98 -22.67 27.87 -10.28
C SER A 98 -22.70 29.29 -9.70
N LYS A 99 -23.74 30.07 -9.99
CA LYS A 99 -23.94 31.38 -9.34
C LYS A 99 -24.23 31.29 -7.84
N SER A 100 -24.73 30.14 -7.36
CA SER A 100 -25.27 29.99 -6.00
C SER A 100 -24.55 28.95 -5.15
N SER A 101 -23.77 28.04 -5.75
CA SER A 101 -23.15 26.92 -5.03
C SER A 101 -22.00 26.27 -5.81
N ASN A 102 -21.20 25.47 -5.12
CA ASN A 102 -20.22 24.57 -5.75
C ASN A 102 -20.94 23.39 -6.41
N ILE A 103 -20.58 23.10 -7.67
CA ILE A 103 -21.13 21.99 -8.47
C ILE A 103 -20.27 20.74 -8.27
N TRP A 104 -18.95 20.93 -8.29
CA TRP A 104 -17.97 19.86 -8.17
C TRP A 104 -16.66 20.38 -7.58
N GLU A 105 -15.97 19.54 -6.81
CA GLU A 105 -14.68 19.86 -6.20
C GLU A 105 -13.79 18.61 -6.20
N SER A 106 -12.52 18.76 -6.61
CA SER A 106 -11.56 17.64 -6.62
C SER A 106 -11.34 17.07 -5.22
N PHE A 107 -11.43 17.91 -4.18
CA PHE A 107 -11.26 17.50 -2.79
C PHE A 107 -12.29 16.50 -2.28
N LYS A 108 -13.49 16.45 -2.88
CA LYS A 108 -14.52 15.44 -2.55
C LYS A 108 -14.28 14.10 -3.25
N TYR A 109 -13.33 14.03 -4.18
CA TYR A 109 -12.96 12.83 -4.93
C TYR A 109 -11.45 12.58 -4.87
N PRO A 110 -10.85 12.40 -3.68
CA PRO A 110 -9.41 12.20 -3.57
C PRO A 110 -8.94 10.89 -4.22
N THR A 111 -7.66 10.85 -4.58
CA THR A 111 -6.97 9.66 -5.09
C THR A 111 -6.24 8.94 -3.95
N ASP A 112 -4.92 9.08 -3.88
CA ASP A 112 -4.03 8.50 -2.87
C ASP A 112 -3.53 9.56 -1.88
N THR A 113 -3.85 10.85 -2.10
CA THR A 113 -3.27 11.99 -1.38
C THR A 113 -4.37 12.88 -0.79
N ILE A 114 -4.10 13.41 0.40
CA ILE A 114 -4.88 14.47 1.05
C ILE A 114 -3.99 15.70 1.28
N LEU A 115 -4.51 16.88 1.00
CA LEU A 115 -3.81 18.17 1.09
C LEU A 115 -4.31 19.04 2.25
N PRO A 116 -3.53 20.04 2.70
CA PRO A 116 -4.02 21.04 3.64
C PRO A 116 -5.32 21.69 3.16
N THR A 117 -6.22 21.97 4.09
CA THR A 117 -7.63 22.39 3.93
C THR A 117 -8.60 21.33 3.42
N GLN A 118 -8.14 20.13 3.07
CA GLN A 118 -9.01 19.03 2.66
C GLN A 118 -9.57 18.27 3.85
N GLU A 119 -10.81 17.83 3.71
CA GLU A 119 -11.50 16.99 4.67
C GLU A 119 -11.92 15.67 4.02
N LEU A 120 -11.71 14.57 4.74
CA LEU A 120 -12.23 13.26 4.38
C LEU A 120 -13.37 12.92 5.36
N ASP A 121 -14.60 12.99 4.87
CA ASP A 121 -15.82 12.69 5.63
C ASP A 121 -16.05 11.17 5.76
N VAL A 122 -17.06 10.78 6.56
CA VAL A 122 -17.59 9.40 6.56
C VAL A 122 -17.94 8.98 5.13
N ASN A 123 -17.51 7.78 4.73
CA ASN A 123 -17.53 7.22 3.37
C ASN A 123 -16.45 7.74 2.40
N GLY A 124 -15.72 8.80 2.78
CA GLY A 124 -14.49 9.18 2.10
C GLY A 124 -13.44 8.08 2.21
N ARG A 125 -12.65 7.91 1.14
CA ARG A 125 -11.52 7.00 1.12
C ARG A 125 -10.36 7.53 0.28
N LEU A 126 -9.14 7.15 0.66
CA LEU A 126 -7.99 7.20 -0.23
C LEU A 126 -7.72 5.80 -0.74
N VAL A 127 -7.30 5.65 -2.00
CA VAL A 127 -6.89 4.37 -2.59
C VAL A 127 -5.47 4.52 -3.08
N SER A 128 -4.59 3.61 -2.69
CA SER A 128 -3.19 3.65 -3.10
C SER A 128 -3.05 3.52 -4.60
N ALA A 129 -1.89 3.91 -5.14
CA ALA A 129 -1.44 3.45 -6.44
C ALA A 129 -1.17 1.93 -6.44
N LEU A 130 -1.13 1.31 -7.63
CA LEU A 130 -0.81 -0.10 -7.83
C LEU A 130 0.68 -0.39 -7.56
N THR A 131 1.55 0.50 -8.01
CA THR A 131 3.00 0.47 -7.80
C THR A 131 3.50 1.90 -7.58
N GLU A 132 4.79 2.09 -7.32
CA GLU A 132 5.38 3.41 -7.12
C GLU A 132 5.22 4.35 -8.33
N THR A 133 5.28 3.80 -9.54
CA THR A 133 5.27 4.55 -10.81
C THR A 133 3.93 4.45 -11.56
N SER A 134 2.95 3.73 -11.01
CA SER A 134 1.63 3.56 -11.62
C SER A 134 0.62 4.56 -11.06
N TYR A 135 -0.36 4.92 -11.90
CA TYR A 135 -1.51 5.73 -11.50
C TYR A 135 -2.82 4.91 -11.46
N LYS A 136 -2.72 3.59 -11.68
CA LYS A 136 -3.84 2.68 -11.49
C LYS A 136 -4.06 2.45 -10.00
N LYS A 137 -5.30 2.20 -9.62
CA LYS A 137 -5.71 1.92 -8.24
C LYS A 137 -5.12 0.59 -7.78
N GLY A 138 -4.40 0.63 -6.67
CA GLY A 138 -3.84 -0.52 -5.99
C GLY A 138 -4.81 -1.18 -5.01
N LYS A 139 -4.23 -2.03 -4.16
CA LYS A 139 -4.95 -2.89 -3.22
C LYS A 139 -5.13 -2.31 -1.83
N TYR A 140 -4.56 -1.15 -1.52
CA TYR A 140 -4.69 -0.52 -0.19
C TYR A 140 -5.66 0.64 -0.23
N GLN A 141 -6.39 0.82 0.86
CA GLN A 141 -7.21 2.01 1.06
C GLN A 141 -7.19 2.47 2.51
N LEU A 142 -7.36 3.78 2.68
CA LEU A 142 -7.72 4.43 3.93
C LEU A 142 -9.21 4.72 3.89
N ARG A 143 -9.97 4.29 4.89
CA ARG A 143 -11.41 4.57 4.97
C ARG A 143 -11.92 4.68 6.39
N PHE A 144 -13.04 5.36 6.54
CA PHE A 144 -13.87 5.25 7.74
C PHE A 144 -14.66 3.94 7.71
N ASN A 145 -14.63 3.20 8.81
CA ASN A 145 -15.44 2.00 9.05
C ASN A 145 -15.99 2.05 10.47
N GLN A 146 -17.31 2.07 10.63
CA GLN A 146 -18.00 2.06 11.93
C GLN A 146 -17.46 3.10 12.93
N GLY A 147 -17.15 4.32 12.48
CA GLY A 147 -16.61 5.39 13.35
C GLY A 147 -15.13 5.25 13.71
N SER A 148 -14.38 4.41 13.00
CA SER A 148 -12.92 4.29 13.10
C SER A 148 -12.28 4.58 11.75
N LEU A 149 -11.18 5.31 11.74
CA LEU A 149 -10.36 5.51 10.54
C LEU A 149 -9.37 4.34 10.47
N GLY A 150 -9.36 3.58 9.38
CA GLY A 150 -8.41 2.50 9.26
C GLY A 150 -7.95 2.20 7.84
N LEU A 151 -6.86 1.44 7.80
CA LEU A 151 -6.21 0.98 6.61
C LEU A 151 -6.50 -0.51 6.43
N ASN A 152 -6.90 -0.88 5.23
CA ASN A 152 -7.17 -2.27 4.87
C ASN A 152 -6.76 -2.57 3.44
N GLN A 153 -6.53 -3.85 3.15
CA GLN A 153 -6.45 -4.35 1.78
C GLN A 153 -7.85 -4.57 1.20
N ILE A 154 -7.96 -4.53 -0.13
CA ILE A 154 -9.17 -4.90 -0.86
C ILE A 154 -8.88 -6.03 -1.84
N GLU A 155 -9.89 -6.84 -2.11
CA GLU A 155 -9.86 -7.78 -3.22
C GLU A 155 -9.93 -6.98 -4.54
N MET A 156 -9.04 -7.24 -5.49
CA MET A 156 -8.85 -6.38 -6.65
C MET A 156 -10.00 -6.44 -7.66
N PHE A 157 -10.70 -7.56 -7.75
CA PHE A 157 -11.80 -7.74 -8.69
C PHE A 157 -13.14 -7.21 -8.15
N THR A 158 -13.57 -7.72 -7.01
CA THR A 158 -14.84 -7.39 -6.34
C THR A 158 -14.78 -6.09 -5.53
N ARG A 159 -13.58 -5.56 -5.26
CA ARG A 159 -13.34 -4.44 -4.34
C ARG A 159 -13.86 -4.70 -2.92
N LYS A 160 -14.03 -5.98 -2.55
CA LYS A 160 -14.42 -6.39 -1.20
C LYS A 160 -13.33 -5.98 -0.22
N ASN A 161 -13.75 -5.39 0.89
CA ASN A 161 -12.83 -4.98 1.95
C ASN A 161 -12.38 -6.19 2.76
N TYR A 162 -11.08 -6.30 2.99
CA TYR A 162 -10.51 -7.20 4.00
C TYR A 162 -10.42 -6.50 5.35
N ASN A 163 -9.95 -7.24 6.35
CA ASN A 163 -9.77 -6.76 7.70
C ASN A 163 -8.76 -5.61 7.77
N GLN A 164 -8.97 -4.72 8.74
CA GLN A 164 -8.09 -3.57 8.96
C GLN A 164 -6.80 -4.06 9.60
N TYR A 165 -5.66 -3.76 8.97
CA TYR A 165 -4.33 -4.01 9.56
C TYR A 165 -3.87 -2.84 10.43
N PHE A 166 -4.57 -1.70 10.36
CA PHE A 166 -4.37 -0.55 11.22
C PHE A 166 -5.68 0.22 11.35
N PHE A 167 -6.00 0.70 12.55
CA PHE A 167 -7.16 1.56 12.79
C PHE A 167 -6.91 2.52 13.95
N LEU A 168 -7.66 3.61 13.94
CA LEU A 168 -7.70 4.64 14.95
C LEU A 168 -9.16 4.95 15.29
N GLY A 169 -9.41 5.25 16.55
CA GLY A 169 -10.76 5.50 17.06
C GLY A 169 -11.43 4.24 17.61
N ASN A 170 -12.52 4.47 18.34
CA ASN A 170 -13.32 3.47 19.03
C ASN A 170 -14.81 3.55 18.61
N GLY A 171 -15.05 3.92 17.36
CA GLY A 171 -16.40 4.05 16.81
C GLY A 171 -17.05 5.44 16.94
N SER A 172 -16.28 6.45 17.29
CA SER A 172 -16.77 7.82 17.49
C SER A 172 -16.24 8.86 16.50
N LEU A 173 -15.40 8.48 15.52
CA LEU A 173 -14.82 9.40 14.54
C LEU A 173 -15.75 9.66 13.35
N ASN A 174 -15.77 10.89 12.86
CA ASN A 174 -16.59 11.29 11.70
C ASN A 174 -15.78 11.92 10.55
N ARG A 175 -14.59 12.46 10.83
CA ARG A 175 -13.83 13.21 9.82
C ARG A 175 -12.33 13.17 10.08
N LEU A 176 -11.56 13.15 8.99
CA LEU A 176 -10.13 13.42 8.96
C LEU A 176 -9.96 14.80 8.33
N ILE A 177 -9.37 15.73 9.07
CA ILE A 177 -9.20 17.12 8.66
C ILE A 177 -7.71 17.36 8.49
N PHE A 178 -7.30 17.80 7.31
CA PHE A 178 -5.97 18.36 7.13
C PHE A 178 -6.08 19.87 7.23
N GLU A 179 -5.69 20.45 8.36
CA GLU A 179 -5.84 21.87 8.62
C GLU A 179 -4.83 22.70 7.81
N LYS A 180 -5.18 23.94 7.49
CA LYS A 180 -4.26 24.92 6.85
C LYS A 180 -2.96 25.12 7.65
N SER A 181 -3.02 24.96 8.97
CA SER A 181 -1.88 25.04 9.88
C SER A 181 -0.81 23.97 9.60
N GLY A 182 -1.13 22.92 8.83
CA GLY A 182 -0.26 21.78 8.57
C GLY A 182 -0.51 20.59 9.49
N TYR A 183 -1.46 20.66 10.43
CA TYR A 183 -1.84 19.51 11.24
C TYR A 183 -2.87 18.62 10.53
N LEU A 184 -2.62 17.32 10.50
CA LEU A 184 -3.60 16.29 10.19
C LEU A 184 -4.29 15.86 11.50
N GLN A 185 -5.61 15.96 11.55
CA GLN A 185 -6.41 15.81 12.78
C GLN A 185 -7.61 14.90 12.55
N LEU A 186 -8.02 14.20 13.59
CA LEU A 186 -9.25 13.42 13.65
C LEU A 186 -10.30 14.20 14.42
N GLN A 187 -11.50 14.30 13.86
CA GLN A 187 -12.66 14.83 14.56
C GLN A 187 -13.55 13.68 15.05
N GLY A 188 -13.93 13.77 16.32
CA GLY A 188 -14.95 12.93 16.93
C GLY A 188 -16.36 13.45 16.67
N SER A 189 -17.36 12.60 16.86
CA SER A 189 -18.78 12.90 16.66
C SER A 189 -19.30 13.98 17.62
N ASN A 190 -18.62 14.17 18.75
CA ASN A 190 -18.86 15.25 19.72
C ASN A 190 -18.13 16.57 19.36
N GLY A 191 -17.44 16.61 18.22
CA GLY A 191 -16.64 17.76 17.77
C GLY A 191 -15.22 17.82 18.32
N SER A 192 -14.79 16.89 19.19
CA SER A 192 -13.43 16.89 19.74
C SER A 192 -12.39 16.67 18.65
N LEU A 193 -11.27 17.39 18.71
CA LEU A 193 -10.16 17.26 17.76
C LEU A 193 -8.96 16.58 18.40
N ALA A 194 -8.42 15.58 17.73
CA ALA A 194 -7.19 14.89 18.12
C ALA A 194 -6.14 15.03 17.01
N LYS A 195 -4.95 15.55 17.35
CA LYS A 195 -3.83 15.66 16.41
C LYS A 195 -3.29 14.27 16.10
N LEU A 196 -3.23 13.94 14.81
CA LEU A 196 -2.70 12.68 14.31
C LEU A 196 -1.26 12.84 13.80
N ALA A 197 -1.03 13.85 12.97
CA ALA A 197 0.28 14.15 12.42
C ALA A 197 0.47 15.67 12.26
N PRO A 198 1.71 16.16 12.36
CA PRO A 198 2.87 15.45 12.89
C PRO A 198 2.82 15.19 14.39
N GLU A 199 3.53 14.16 14.84
CA GLU A 199 3.80 13.91 16.27
C GLU A 199 5.01 14.72 16.71
N ASN A 200 4.90 15.47 17.81
CA ASN A 200 6.02 16.16 18.47
C ASN A 200 6.74 17.22 17.64
N ALA A 201 6.09 17.81 16.64
CA ALA A 201 6.61 18.97 15.95
C ALA A 201 5.52 19.98 15.62
N VAL A 202 5.96 21.19 15.29
CA VAL A 202 5.10 22.28 14.84
C VAL A 202 5.30 22.45 13.33
N PRO A 203 4.26 22.23 12.50
CA PRO A 203 4.34 22.52 11.08
C PRO A 203 4.63 24.00 10.81
N GLN A 204 5.31 24.27 9.70
CA GLN A 204 5.69 25.59 9.23
C GLN A 204 5.21 25.76 7.77
N PRO A 205 3.90 25.96 7.53
CA PRO A 205 3.31 25.97 6.19
C PRO A 205 3.82 27.09 5.26
N GLU A 206 4.40 28.14 5.84
CA GLU A 206 5.08 29.23 5.11
C GLU A 206 6.44 28.80 4.53
N LEU A 207 7.07 27.77 5.09
CA LEU A 207 8.39 27.28 4.68
C LEU A 207 8.31 25.95 3.92
N TYR A 208 7.24 25.17 4.13
CA TYR A 208 7.09 23.84 3.56
C TYR A 208 5.71 23.63 2.91
N TYR A 209 5.69 22.88 1.82
CA TYR A 209 4.48 22.19 1.38
C TYR A 209 4.30 20.93 2.22
N TYR A 210 3.05 20.61 2.56
CA TYR A 210 2.69 19.38 3.25
C TYR A 210 1.68 18.57 2.45
N ARG A 211 1.78 17.25 2.56
CA ARG A 211 0.75 16.31 2.08
C ARG A 211 0.73 15.06 2.97
N ALA A 212 -0.39 14.36 2.99
CA ALA A 212 -0.41 12.98 3.48
C ALA A 212 -0.81 12.05 2.34
N LYS A 213 -0.07 10.96 2.18
CA LYS A 213 -0.18 10.06 1.03
C LYS A 213 -0.28 8.63 1.49
N LEU A 214 -1.29 7.91 0.98
CA LEU A 214 -1.35 6.46 1.10
C LEU A 214 -0.48 5.85 0.00
N ASN A 215 0.68 5.34 0.38
CA ASN A 215 1.62 4.77 -0.57
C ASN A 215 1.15 3.41 -1.10
N PHE A 216 1.70 3.01 -2.24
CA PHE A 216 1.37 1.75 -2.93
C PHE A 216 1.63 0.49 -2.07
N ASP A 217 2.44 0.62 -1.02
CA ASP A 217 2.77 -0.45 -0.09
C ASP A 217 1.83 -0.52 1.13
N GLY A 218 0.86 0.40 1.23
CA GLY A 218 -0.12 0.43 2.32
C GLY A 218 0.26 1.28 3.52
N VAL A 219 1.39 2.01 3.47
CA VAL A 219 1.79 2.94 4.53
C VAL A 219 1.26 4.34 4.23
N LEU A 220 0.51 4.92 5.16
CA LEU A 220 0.11 6.33 5.13
C LEU A 220 1.28 7.17 5.65
N THR A 221 1.86 8.02 4.80
CA THR A 221 2.92 8.97 5.16
C THR A 221 2.38 10.38 5.31
N PHE A 222 2.98 11.16 6.20
CA PHE A 222 2.87 12.62 6.23
C PHE A 222 4.23 13.18 5.83
N GLU A 223 4.23 14.00 4.79
CA GLU A 223 5.44 14.41 4.08
C GLU A 223 5.52 15.92 3.97
N SER A 224 6.75 16.42 3.95
CA SER A 224 7.05 17.83 3.73
C SER A 224 8.06 18.04 2.60
N TYR A 225 7.89 19.12 1.86
CA TYR A 225 8.83 19.59 0.84
C TYR A 225 9.22 21.05 1.11
N PRO A 226 10.52 21.39 1.22
CA PRO A 226 10.94 22.77 1.43
C PRO A 226 10.57 23.66 0.24
N ARG A 227 9.91 24.80 0.47
CA ARG A 227 9.49 25.70 -0.62
C ARG A 227 10.65 26.29 -1.41
N ASN A 228 11.86 26.32 -0.84
CA ASN A 228 13.10 26.76 -1.49
C ASN A 228 13.81 25.65 -2.31
N GLY A 229 13.22 24.45 -2.41
CA GLY A 229 13.77 23.32 -3.16
C GLY A 229 14.32 22.20 -2.27
N GLY A 230 14.33 20.97 -2.78
CA GLY A 230 14.81 19.80 -2.06
C GLY A 230 14.10 18.53 -2.49
N THR A 231 13.82 17.63 -1.54
CA THR A 231 13.09 16.39 -1.78
C THR A 231 11.98 16.21 -0.76
N TRP A 232 10.95 15.44 -1.13
CA TRP A 232 9.90 15.04 -0.18
C TRP A 232 10.51 14.18 0.91
N SER A 233 10.24 14.54 2.16
CA SER A 233 10.69 13.80 3.34
C SER A 233 9.49 13.35 4.16
N ALA A 234 9.38 12.04 4.38
CA ALA A 234 8.41 11.45 5.31
C ALA A 234 9.02 11.40 6.71
N TRP A 235 8.30 11.97 7.68
CA TRP A 235 8.75 12.05 9.07
C TRP A 235 7.68 11.60 10.07
N TRP A 236 6.49 11.31 9.57
CA TRP A 236 5.46 10.55 10.26
C TRP A 236 4.85 9.54 9.30
N PHE A 237 4.55 8.34 9.81
CA PHE A 237 3.92 7.28 9.04
C PHE A 237 3.12 6.33 9.93
N ARG A 238 2.10 5.71 9.33
CA ARG A 238 1.34 4.62 9.93
C ARG A 238 1.02 3.50 8.93
N PRO A 239 1.07 2.23 9.37
CA PRO A 239 1.55 1.76 10.68
C PRO A 239 3.06 2.01 10.88
N ARG A 240 3.55 1.96 12.13
CA ARG A 240 5.00 2.14 12.45
C ARG A 240 5.86 0.98 11.98
N ASP A 241 5.25 -0.19 11.86
CA ASP A 241 5.80 -1.41 11.29
C ASP A 241 4.63 -2.08 10.58
N ILE A 242 4.68 -2.12 9.25
CA ILE A 242 3.65 -2.73 8.43
C ILE A 242 3.76 -4.26 8.42
N CYS A 243 4.98 -4.81 8.51
CA CYS A 243 5.20 -6.26 8.45
C CYS A 243 4.53 -6.96 9.64
N SER A 244 4.72 -6.45 10.86
CA SER A 244 4.12 -7.06 12.06
C SER A 244 2.58 -7.00 12.10
N ARG A 245 1.95 -6.10 11.33
CA ARG A 245 0.47 -6.07 11.26
C ARG A 245 -0.09 -7.32 10.57
N PHE A 246 0.68 -7.94 9.69
CA PHE A 246 0.27 -9.14 8.97
C PHE A 246 0.68 -10.45 9.68
N VAL A 247 1.34 -10.40 10.84
CA VAL A 247 1.68 -11.62 11.62
C VAL A 247 0.89 -11.83 12.93
N VAL A 248 0.24 -10.80 13.49
CA VAL A 248 -0.53 -10.93 14.75
C VAL A 248 -1.94 -11.54 14.57
N GLU A 249 -2.36 -12.44 15.46
CA GLU A 249 -3.60 -13.25 15.34
C GLU A 249 -4.94 -12.50 15.32
N PHE A 250 -4.98 -11.18 15.57
CA PHE A 250 -6.22 -10.43 15.84
C PHE A 250 -7.21 -10.25 14.66
N THR A 251 -6.97 -10.87 13.50
CA THR A 251 -7.83 -10.69 12.31
C THR A 251 -7.82 -11.94 11.45
N ASP A 252 -8.98 -12.42 10.97
CA ASP A 252 -9.05 -13.37 9.85
C ASP A 252 -8.31 -12.77 8.64
N LYS A 253 -7.10 -13.26 8.33
CA LYS A 253 -6.23 -12.58 7.35
C LYS A 253 -6.54 -13.02 5.93
N LEU A 254 -7.48 -12.31 5.33
CA LEU A 254 -7.57 -12.22 3.88
C LEU A 254 -6.53 -11.20 3.37
N GLY A 255 -5.89 -11.52 2.25
CA GLY A 255 -4.87 -10.69 1.63
C GLY A 255 -3.49 -11.34 1.63
N ASN A 256 -2.60 -10.81 0.80
CA ASN A 256 -1.24 -11.33 0.61
C ASN A 256 -0.17 -10.47 1.31
N GLY A 257 -0.59 -9.57 2.21
CA GLY A 257 0.33 -8.70 2.94
C GLY A 257 1.09 -7.70 2.06
N PRO A 258 2.09 -7.02 2.65
CA PRO A 258 2.88 -5.99 1.97
C PRO A 258 3.78 -6.53 0.87
N CYS A 259 4.32 -7.75 1.03
CA CYS A 259 5.32 -8.31 0.12
C CYS A 259 4.78 -9.37 -0.84
N GLY A 260 3.50 -9.76 -0.74
CA GLY A 260 2.95 -10.86 -1.52
C GLY A 260 3.29 -12.23 -0.94
N TYR A 261 2.93 -13.28 -1.70
CA TYR A 261 3.15 -14.66 -1.29
C TYR A 261 4.62 -15.07 -1.46
N ASN A 262 5.06 -16.02 -0.65
CA ASN A 262 6.42 -16.58 -0.69
C ASN A 262 7.54 -15.56 -0.48
N SER A 263 7.24 -14.43 0.17
CA SER A 263 8.21 -13.36 0.44
C SER A 263 8.37 -13.16 1.94
N ILE A 264 9.51 -12.57 2.31
CA ILE A 264 9.83 -12.13 3.66
C ILE A 264 9.72 -10.60 3.72
N CYS A 265 9.06 -10.10 4.75
CA CYS A 265 8.93 -8.68 5.03
C CYS A 265 9.82 -8.27 6.20
N GLU A 266 10.70 -7.31 5.96
CA GLU A 266 11.48 -6.60 6.98
C GLU A 266 11.07 -5.13 7.01
N PRO A 267 10.71 -4.55 8.17
CA PRO A 267 10.32 -3.15 8.24
C PRO A 267 11.55 -2.23 8.27
N ILE A 268 11.75 -1.43 7.21
CA ILE A 268 12.78 -0.38 7.15
C ILE A 268 12.11 0.99 7.20
N LYS A 269 12.31 1.71 8.30
CA LYS A 269 11.65 3.01 8.57
C LYS A 269 10.13 2.93 8.41
N GLY A 270 9.54 1.80 8.86
CA GLY A 270 8.11 1.51 8.79
C GLY A 270 7.55 1.11 7.43
N ARG A 271 8.33 1.21 6.36
CA ARG A 271 7.98 0.70 5.04
C ARG A 271 8.43 -0.76 4.89
N PRO A 272 7.76 -1.57 4.05
CA PRO A 272 8.16 -2.94 3.85
C PRO A 272 9.35 -3.02 2.90
N ASN A 273 10.39 -3.73 3.33
CA ASN A 273 11.46 -4.24 2.49
C ASN A 273 11.16 -5.72 2.20
N CYS A 274 11.00 -6.06 0.93
CA CYS A 274 10.53 -7.37 0.50
C CYS A 274 11.68 -8.16 -0.14
N THR A 275 11.92 -9.36 0.37
CA THR A 275 12.97 -10.26 -0.13
C THR A 275 12.40 -11.65 -0.39
N CYS A 276 13.02 -12.38 -1.31
CA CYS A 276 12.71 -13.78 -1.50
C CYS A 276 13.54 -14.65 -0.55
N PRO A 277 12.92 -15.67 0.06
CA PRO A 277 13.65 -16.67 0.82
C PRO A 277 14.55 -17.54 -0.09
N PRO A 278 15.50 -18.28 0.48
CA PRO A 278 16.32 -19.24 -0.28
C PRO A 278 15.48 -20.22 -1.09
N GLY A 279 15.83 -20.44 -2.36
CA GLY A 279 15.10 -21.30 -3.30
C GLY A 279 13.87 -20.64 -3.94
N PHE A 280 13.75 -19.31 -3.81
CA PHE A 280 12.70 -18.52 -4.41
C PHE A 280 13.29 -17.28 -5.10
N SER A 281 12.66 -16.89 -6.22
CA SER A 281 12.97 -15.69 -6.98
C SER A 281 11.74 -14.80 -7.11
N PHE A 282 11.94 -13.50 -7.37
CA PHE A 282 10.82 -12.59 -7.54
C PHE A 282 9.93 -13.04 -8.72
N LEU A 283 8.63 -12.79 -8.60
CA LEU A 283 7.71 -12.91 -9.73
C LEU A 283 8.02 -11.86 -10.80
N ASP A 284 8.43 -10.66 -10.37
CA ASP A 284 8.93 -9.57 -11.20
C ASP A 284 10.01 -8.82 -10.43
N ASP A 285 11.25 -8.84 -10.93
CA ASP A 285 12.40 -8.16 -10.31
C ASP A 285 12.20 -6.65 -10.21
N LYS A 286 11.35 -6.07 -11.06
CA LYS A 286 11.02 -4.64 -11.02
C LYS A 286 9.94 -4.31 -9.99
N ASN A 287 9.27 -5.31 -9.45
CA ASN A 287 8.22 -5.14 -8.46
C ASN A 287 8.26 -6.21 -7.35
N PRO A 288 9.18 -6.07 -6.37
CA PRO A 288 9.33 -7.02 -5.26
C PRO A 288 8.08 -7.24 -4.38
N TYR A 289 7.05 -6.40 -4.51
CA TYR A 289 5.87 -6.37 -3.62
C TYR A 289 4.75 -7.34 -4.04
N ILE A 290 4.89 -8.01 -5.19
CA ILE A 290 3.87 -8.94 -5.69
C ILE A 290 4.10 -10.38 -5.23
N GLY A 291 5.27 -10.68 -4.68
CA GLY A 291 5.61 -12.01 -4.18
C GLY A 291 6.80 -12.64 -4.89
N CYS A 292 7.12 -13.85 -4.44
CA CYS A 292 8.13 -14.72 -5.05
C CYS A 292 7.49 -16.01 -5.59
N LYS A 293 8.20 -16.64 -6.51
CA LYS A 293 7.93 -18.01 -6.97
C LYS A 293 9.06 -18.90 -6.49
N GLN A 294 8.74 -20.17 -6.26
CA GLN A 294 9.77 -21.18 -6.04
C GLN A 294 10.58 -21.34 -7.34
N ASP A 295 11.90 -21.43 -7.23
CA ASP A 295 12.80 -21.50 -8.39
C ASP A 295 12.57 -22.78 -9.21
N TYR A 296 12.14 -23.83 -8.52
CA TYR A 296 11.83 -25.13 -9.09
C TYR A 296 10.44 -25.58 -8.67
N VAL A 297 9.73 -26.21 -9.60
CA VAL A 297 8.40 -26.79 -9.39
C VAL A 297 8.48 -28.22 -9.89
N SER A 298 8.35 -29.20 -9.01
CA SER A 298 8.17 -30.59 -9.44
C SER A 298 7.02 -31.25 -8.70
N SER A 299 6.11 -31.78 -9.50
CA SER A 299 5.02 -32.66 -9.09
C SER A 299 5.46 -34.12 -8.97
N GLU A 300 6.69 -34.46 -9.37
CA GLU A 300 7.21 -35.83 -9.40
C GLU A 300 8.04 -36.18 -8.16
N ASP A 301 8.28 -35.20 -7.28
CA ASP A 301 9.07 -35.38 -6.05
C ASP A 301 8.26 -36.02 -4.92
N CYS A 302 6.99 -36.36 -5.14
CA CYS A 302 6.15 -37.00 -4.14
C CYS A 302 5.86 -38.46 -4.49
N ASN A 303 6.10 -39.36 -3.54
CA ASN A 303 5.57 -40.70 -3.57
C ASN A 303 4.04 -40.67 -3.38
N PRO A 304 3.32 -41.73 -3.81
CA PRO A 304 1.88 -41.87 -3.56
C PRO A 304 1.49 -41.87 -2.07
N ASP A 305 2.42 -42.16 -1.17
CA ASP A 305 2.22 -42.11 0.29
C ASP A 305 2.44 -40.71 0.90
N GLY A 306 2.78 -39.72 0.08
CA GLY A 306 3.05 -38.34 0.50
C GLY A 306 4.49 -38.08 0.96
N SER A 307 5.37 -39.08 0.93
CA SER A 307 6.79 -38.90 1.23
C SER A 307 7.56 -38.28 0.04
N THR A 308 8.71 -37.67 0.34
CA THR A 308 9.58 -37.08 -0.69
C THR A 308 10.39 -38.16 -1.41
N ASN A 309 10.44 -38.09 -2.74
CA ASN A 309 11.30 -38.90 -3.62
C ASN A 309 12.70 -38.31 -3.68
N GLU A 310 13.71 -39.16 -3.90
CA GLU A 310 15.10 -38.72 -4.17
C GLU A 310 15.58 -37.65 -3.17
N ILE A 311 15.38 -37.92 -1.87
CA ILE A 311 15.65 -36.98 -0.76
C ILE A 311 17.05 -36.35 -0.81
N ASP A 312 18.02 -37.03 -1.41
CA ASP A 312 19.40 -36.58 -1.56
C ASP A 312 19.56 -35.35 -2.48
N ARG A 313 18.54 -35.05 -3.31
CA ARG A 313 18.51 -33.85 -4.17
C ARG A 313 18.14 -32.57 -3.41
N PHE A 314 17.75 -32.69 -2.14
CA PHE A 314 17.33 -31.56 -1.32
C PHE A 314 18.37 -31.22 -0.25
N GLU A 315 18.62 -29.93 -0.09
CA GLU A 315 19.39 -29.35 0.99
C GLU A 315 18.55 -28.39 1.82
N PHE A 316 19.07 -27.99 2.99
CA PHE A 316 18.43 -26.98 3.83
C PHE A 316 19.30 -25.73 3.94
N LYS A 317 18.71 -24.58 3.60
CA LYS A 317 19.30 -23.27 3.90
C LYS A 317 18.62 -22.66 5.12
N SER A 318 19.41 -22.14 6.04
CA SER A 318 18.91 -21.55 7.29
C SER A 318 18.85 -20.02 7.23
N MET A 319 17.85 -19.45 7.88
CA MET A 319 17.74 -18.02 8.12
C MET A 319 17.25 -17.79 9.56
N GLN A 320 18.12 -17.23 10.39
CA GLN A 320 17.75 -16.83 11.75
C GLN A 320 16.83 -15.61 11.72
N PHE A 321 16.02 -15.44 12.78
CA PHE A 321 15.11 -14.31 12.97
C PHE A 321 13.99 -14.21 11.93
N ALA A 322 13.65 -15.33 11.30
CA ALA A 322 12.63 -15.43 10.26
C ALA A 322 11.53 -16.43 10.65
N ASP A 323 10.27 -16.08 10.34
CA ASP A 323 9.09 -16.92 10.55
C ASP A 323 8.02 -16.67 9.48
N PHE A 324 7.07 -17.59 9.36
CA PHE A 324 5.87 -17.50 8.53
C PHE A 324 4.61 -17.79 9.37
N PRO A 325 4.23 -16.93 10.33
CA PRO A 325 3.16 -17.24 11.29
C PRO A 325 1.81 -17.54 10.62
N LEU A 326 0.92 -18.20 11.35
CA LEU A 326 -0.49 -18.45 10.99
C LEU A 326 -0.73 -19.46 9.85
N THR A 327 0.32 -20.11 9.34
CA THR A 327 0.24 -21.09 8.24
C THR A 327 0.83 -22.46 8.58
N ASP A 328 0.98 -22.72 9.88
CA ASP A 328 1.41 -24.00 10.40
C ASP A 328 0.40 -25.10 10.02
N TYR A 329 0.87 -26.15 9.36
CA TYR A 329 0.05 -27.34 9.10
C TYR A 329 0.49 -28.56 9.91
N GLY A 330 1.66 -28.49 10.56
CA GLY A 330 2.18 -29.55 11.41
C GLY A 330 3.13 -29.01 12.47
N ILE A 331 3.18 -29.69 13.61
CA ILE A 331 4.04 -29.36 14.75
C ILE A 331 4.77 -30.61 15.21
N LEU A 332 6.05 -30.46 15.57
CA LEU A 332 6.87 -31.49 16.20
C LEU A 332 7.44 -30.89 17.50
N GLN A 333 7.13 -31.54 18.63
CA GLN A 333 7.58 -31.13 19.96
C GLN A 333 7.74 -32.38 20.84
N PRO A 334 8.91 -32.60 21.48
CA PRO A 334 10.12 -31.80 21.35
C PRO A 334 10.77 -31.96 19.97
N ALA A 335 11.56 -30.97 19.55
CA ALA A 335 12.32 -31.01 18.31
C ALA A 335 13.66 -30.27 18.45
N ASN A 336 14.73 -30.85 17.91
CA ASN A 336 15.97 -30.15 17.59
C ASN A 336 16.09 -29.88 16.08
N GLU A 337 17.18 -29.22 15.64
CA GLU A 337 17.38 -28.90 14.23
C GLU A 337 17.40 -30.13 13.32
N LEU A 338 18.03 -31.23 13.74
CA LEU A 338 18.11 -32.46 12.95
C LEU A 338 16.72 -33.07 12.77
N GLU A 339 15.97 -33.22 13.85
CA GLU A 339 14.60 -33.77 13.83
C GLU A 339 13.67 -32.89 12.98
N CYS A 340 13.81 -31.57 13.08
CA CYS A 340 13.04 -30.61 12.31
C CYS A 340 13.33 -30.70 10.80
N LYS A 341 14.62 -30.79 10.42
CA LYS A 341 15.04 -31.00 9.02
C LYS A 341 14.54 -32.34 8.48
N GLN A 342 14.71 -33.43 9.22
CA GLN A 342 14.28 -34.76 8.78
C GLN A 342 12.76 -34.86 8.62
N SER A 343 12.00 -34.32 9.58
CA SER A 343 10.53 -34.29 9.51
C SER A 343 10.01 -33.53 8.28
N CYS A 344 10.67 -32.44 7.91
CA CYS A 344 10.35 -31.68 6.70
C CYS A 344 10.87 -32.35 5.42
N LEU A 345 12.06 -32.94 5.46
CA LEU A 345 12.64 -33.62 4.31
C LEU A 345 11.78 -34.79 3.85
N LEU A 346 11.28 -35.60 4.80
CA LEU A 346 10.47 -36.77 4.52
C LEU A 346 9.02 -36.44 4.11
N ASP A 347 8.57 -35.19 4.28
CA ASP A 347 7.23 -34.73 3.92
C ASP A 347 7.28 -33.94 2.61
N CYS A 348 6.65 -34.45 1.56
CA CYS A 348 6.69 -33.81 0.24
C CYS A 348 6.03 -32.41 0.25
N THR A 349 5.06 -32.18 1.16
CA THR A 349 4.33 -30.90 1.26
C THR A 349 5.12 -29.84 2.03
N CYS A 350 6.13 -30.24 2.81
CA CYS A 350 6.95 -29.32 3.58
C CYS A 350 7.94 -28.58 2.68
N VAL A 351 7.84 -27.24 2.68
CA VAL A 351 8.81 -26.38 1.98
C VAL A 351 9.70 -25.60 2.94
N VAL A 352 9.21 -25.32 4.15
CA VAL A 352 9.95 -24.64 5.21
C VAL A 352 9.59 -25.27 6.54
N ALA A 353 10.61 -25.50 7.37
CA ALA A 353 10.42 -25.81 8.78
C ALA A 353 10.90 -24.63 9.63
N ILE A 354 10.12 -24.22 10.63
CA ILE A 354 10.50 -23.17 11.57
C ILE A 354 10.90 -23.82 12.86
N LEU A 355 12.12 -23.58 13.32
CA LEU A 355 12.66 -24.11 14.57
C LEU A 355 12.73 -23.00 15.62
N GLN A 356 12.09 -23.21 16.77
CA GLN A 356 12.46 -22.55 18.00
C GLN A 356 13.42 -23.46 18.76
N ASP A 357 14.65 -22.99 18.96
CA ASP A 357 15.72 -23.78 19.57
C ASP A 357 15.39 -24.09 21.05
N PRO A 358 15.64 -25.32 21.55
CA PRO A 358 15.42 -25.68 22.94
C PRO A 358 16.12 -24.74 23.93
N THR A 359 17.28 -24.18 23.56
CA THR A 359 18.05 -23.24 24.39
C THR A 359 17.34 -21.89 24.57
N LEU A 360 16.40 -21.55 23.69
CA LEU A 360 15.61 -20.33 23.73
C LEU A 360 14.21 -20.57 24.34
N SER A 361 13.76 -21.83 24.42
CA SER A 361 12.45 -22.16 25.00
C SER A 361 12.47 -22.19 26.53
N LYS A 362 11.37 -21.73 27.15
CA LYS A 362 11.21 -21.69 28.62
C LYS A 362 11.12 -23.07 29.27
N ASP A 363 10.61 -24.06 28.54
CA ASP A 363 10.46 -25.44 29.01
C ASP A 363 11.66 -26.33 28.66
N GLY A 364 12.68 -25.77 28.01
CA GLY A 364 13.87 -26.49 27.54
C GLY A 364 13.61 -27.42 26.34
N ASN A 365 12.39 -27.43 25.81
CA ASN A 365 12.02 -28.23 24.65
C ASN A 365 11.97 -27.34 23.41
N GLY A 366 12.68 -27.74 22.36
CA GLY A 366 12.55 -27.06 21.07
C GLY A 366 11.23 -27.43 20.41
N THR A 367 10.74 -26.52 19.57
CA THR A 367 9.49 -26.72 18.83
C THR A 367 9.76 -26.48 17.35
N CYS A 368 9.26 -27.37 16.51
CA CYS A 368 9.38 -27.28 15.06
C CYS A 368 8.00 -27.19 14.42
N TRP A 369 7.80 -26.21 13.53
CA TRP A 369 6.58 -26.06 12.76
C TRP A 369 6.80 -26.23 11.27
N LYS A 370 5.95 -26.99 10.59
CA LYS A 370 6.02 -27.21 9.14
C LYS A 370 5.11 -26.26 8.38
N LYS A 371 5.63 -25.69 7.29
CA LYS A 371 4.94 -24.75 6.40
C LYS A 371 4.87 -25.30 4.97
N LYS A 372 3.75 -25.02 4.29
CA LYS A 372 3.47 -25.43 2.91
C LYS A 372 3.18 -24.22 2.02
N LEU A 373 3.27 -24.40 0.71
CA LEU A 373 2.93 -23.35 -0.25
C LEU A 373 1.41 -23.10 -0.35
N PRO A 374 1.00 -21.87 -0.70
CA PRO A 374 1.83 -20.66 -0.72
C PRO A 374 2.20 -20.22 0.70
N LEU A 375 3.45 -19.79 0.91
CA LEU A 375 3.86 -19.19 2.18
C LEU A 375 3.23 -17.80 2.29
N THR A 376 2.65 -17.49 3.44
CA THR A 376 2.07 -16.16 3.72
C THR A 376 2.72 -15.55 4.95
N SER A 377 2.65 -14.22 5.06
CA SER A 377 3.07 -13.50 6.28
C SER A 377 4.53 -13.75 6.68
N GLY A 378 5.42 -13.94 5.71
CA GLY A 378 6.85 -14.05 5.98
C GLY A 378 7.38 -12.79 6.65
N TRP A 379 8.07 -12.96 7.76
CA TRP A 379 8.50 -11.86 8.61
C TRP A 379 9.91 -12.09 9.12
N PHE A 380 10.73 -11.04 9.00
CA PHE A 380 12.08 -11.00 9.53
C PHE A 380 12.19 -9.87 10.55
N ASN A 381 12.61 -10.19 11.77
CA ASN A 381 12.85 -9.20 12.81
C ASN A 381 13.82 -9.74 13.88
N ARG A 382 15.02 -9.16 13.95
CA ARG A 382 16.09 -9.56 14.88
C ARG A 382 15.75 -9.34 16.35
N ASP A 383 14.84 -8.41 16.65
CA ASP A 383 14.48 -8.03 18.01
C ASP A 383 13.25 -8.80 18.52
N ALA A 384 12.45 -9.38 17.62
CA ALA A 384 11.14 -9.95 17.96
C ALA A 384 10.95 -11.42 17.56
N VAL A 385 11.78 -11.97 16.68
CA VAL A 385 11.67 -13.37 16.22
C VAL A 385 12.85 -14.17 16.76
N ASP A 386 12.57 -15.15 17.61
CA ASP A 386 13.55 -16.05 18.24
C ASP A 386 13.68 -17.40 17.51
N ARG A 387 13.27 -17.44 16.23
CA ARG A 387 13.15 -18.66 15.43
C ARG A 387 14.11 -18.68 14.26
N THR A 388 14.40 -19.89 13.77
CA THR A 388 15.17 -20.11 12.54
C THR A 388 14.29 -20.78 11.50
N ALA A 389 14.19 -20.17 10.32
CA ALA A 389 13.56 -20.78 9.16
C ALA A 389 14.56 -21.68 8.42
N LEU A 390 14.16 -22.92 8.17
CA LEU A 390 14.92 -23.96 7.48
C LEU A 390 14.22 -24.23 6.14
N PHE A 391 14.75 -23.68 5.05
CA PHE A 391 14.18 -23.78 3.70
C PHE A 391 14.68 -25.04 3.02
N LYS A 392 13.76 -25.92 2.61
CA LYS A 392 14.07 -27.10 1.79
C LYS A 392 14.22 -26.65 0.33
N THR A 393 15.42 -26.73 -0.22
CA THR A 393 15.76 -26.28 -1.58
C THR A 393 16.44 -27.40 -2.37
N LEU A 394 16.42 -27.33 -3.70
CA LEU A 394 17.27 -28.23 -4.49
C LEU A 394 18.75 -27.94 -4.22
N ALA A 395 19.56 -28.99 -4.16
CA ALA A 395 21.00 -28.88 -4.10
C ALA A 395 21.55 -28.28 -5.40
N PHE A 396 22.60 -27.46 -5.31
CA PHE A 396 23.22 -26.78 -6.46
C PHE A 396 23.74 -27.72 -7.56
N SER A 397 23.92 -29.02 -7.29
CA SER A 397 24.28 -30.02 -8.31
C SER A 397 23.14 -30.36 -9.27
N ASP A 398 21.91 -30.01 -8.91
CA ASP A 398 20.68 -30.43 -9.60
C ASP A 398 19.86 -29.23 -10.14
N LEU A 399 20.43 -28.02 -10.09
CA LEU A 399 19.95 -26.77 -10.72
C LEU A 399 20.75 -26.49 -11.99
#